data_AF-A0A7T8J8B1-F1
#
_entry.id   AF-A0A7T8J8B1-F1
#
_cell.length_a   1.000
_cell.length_b   1.000
_cell.length_c   1.000
_cell.angle_alpha   90.00
_cell.angle_beta   90.00
_cell.angle_gamma   90.00
#
_symmetry.space_group_name_H-M   'P 1'
#
loop_
_entity.id
_entity.type
_entity.pdbx_description
1 polymer ?
#
loop_
_entity_poly.entity_id
_entity_poly.type
_entity_poly.pdbx_seq_one_letter_code
_entity_poly.pdbx_strand_id
1 'polypeptide(L)'
;MKRYLTWIVAAELLFATGHLYANNVEVPGLLTDHTVSSVGHDFYRAFSDKWESEYTGNLTINERPSARWGNWITITLNQDVIFQTFLFPMKRDFEKTVVFALAKTEEALNR
;
A
#
# COMPACT_ATOMS: atom_id res chain seq x y z
N MET A 1 28.32 -50.90 -21.09
CA MET A 1 27.42 -51.37 -20.02
C MET A 1 27.03 -50.24 -19.06
N LYS A 2 28.01 -49.80 -18.27
CA LYS A 2 27.75 -49.08 -17.02
C LYS A 2 27.96 -47.55 -17.08
N ARG A 3 28.70 -47.07 -18.09
CA ARG A 3 29.07 -45.64 -18.22
C ARG A 3 27.86 -44.77 -18.60
N TYR A 4 27.01 -45.22 -19.50
CA TYR A 4 25.82 -44.47 -19.93
C TYR A 4 24.77 -44.35 -18.82
N LEU A 5 24.68 -45.35 -17.95
CA LEU A 5 23.80 -45.30 -16.77
C LEU A 5 24.23 -44.17 -15.82
N THR A 6 25.54 -43.95 -15.65
CA THR A 6 26.04 -42.83 -14.82
C THR A 6 25.75 -41.46 -15.44
N TRP A 7 25.71 -41.36 -16.77
CA TRP A 7 25.35 -40.09 -17.45
C TRP A 7 23.85 -39.79 -17.34
N ILE A 8 22.99 -40.82 -17.37
CA ILE A 8 21.54 -40.65 -17.21
C ILE A 8 21.20 -40.18 -15.79
N VAL A 9 21.79 -40.81 -14.77
CA VAL A 9 21.59 -40.42 -13.36
C VAL A 9 22.12 -39.00 -13.09
N ALA A 10 23.25 -38.63 -13.68
CA ALA A 10 23.78 -37.26 -13.56
C ALA A 10 22.88 -36.22 -14.24
N ALA A 11 22.25 -36.57 -15.36
CA ALA A 11 21.30 -35.70 -16.05
C ALA A 11 20.02 -35.49 -15.21
N GLU A 12 19.46 -36.54 -14.62
CA GLU A 12 18.30 -36.43 -13.73
C GLU A 12 18.58 -35.55 -12.50
N LEU A 13 19.79 -35.63 -11.94
CA LEU A 13 20.19 -34.80 -10.81
C LEU A 13 20.32 -33.31 -11.18
N LEU A 14 20.70 -33.00 -12.43
CA LEU A 14 20.78 -31.63 -12.96
C LEU A 14 19.40 -31.05 -13.31
N PHE A 15 18.41 -31.87 -13.62
CA PHE A 15 17.03 -31.41 -13.83
C PHE A 15 16.25 -31.19 -12.54
N ALA A 16 16.68 -31.77 -11.42
CA ALA A 16 16.03 -31.64 -10.11
C ALA A 16 16.25 -30.27 -9.42
N THR A 17 17.15 -29.42 -9.92
CA THR A 17 17.49 -28.13 -9.28
C THR A 17 16.62 -26.94 -9.70
N GLY A 18 15.55 -27.17 -10.48
CA GLY A 18 14.76 -26.11 -11.12
C GLY A 18 13.64 -25.45 -10.29
N HIS A 19 13.39 -25.88 -9.05
CA HIS A 19 12.25 -25.39 -8.25
C HIS A 19 12.68 -24.58 -7.01
N LEU A 20 13.63 -23.66 -7.18
CA LEU A 20 13.79 -22.56 -6.22
C LEU A 20 12.93 -21.40 -6.70
N TYR A 21 11.63 -21.44 -6.36
CA TYR A 21 10.82 -20.23 -6.39
C TYR A 21 11.45 -19.28 -5.38
N ALA A 22 12.15 -18.27 -5.88
CA ALA A 22 12.60 -17.17 -5.05
C ALA A 22 11.34 -16.59 -4.39
N ASN A 23 11.24 -16.75 -3.07
CA ASN A 23 10.25 -16.08 -2.25
C ASN A 23 10.63 -14.60 -2.26
N ASN A 24 10.29 -13.92 -3.36
CA ASN A 24 10.45 -12.48 -3.49
C ASN A 24 9.59 -11.90 -2.37
N VAL A 25 10.25 -11.35 -1.35
CA VAL A 25 9.58 -10.45 -0.42
C VAL A 25 9.13 -9.29 -1.30
N GLU A 26 7.86 -9.30 -1.68
CA GLU A 26 7.26 -8.20 -2.42
C GLU A 26 7.52 -6.95 -1.60
N VAL A 27 8.22 -5.98 -2.20
CA VAL A 27 8.52 -4.74 -1.50
C VAL A 27 7.17 -4.09 -1.23
N PRO A 28 6.78 -3.89 0.05
CA PRO A 28 5.48 -3.34 0.34
C PRO A 28 5.34 -1.96 -0.31
N GLY A 29 4.14 -1.66 -0.81
CA GLY A 29 3.83 -0.36 -1.39
C GLY A 29 4.21 0.78 -0.44
N LEU A 30 4.69 1.89 -0.99
CA LEU A 30 5.13 3.01 -0.16
C LEU A 30 3.94 3.91 0.21
N LEU A 31 3.72 4.10 1.51
CA LEU A 31 2.83 5.13 2.04
C LEU A 31 3.63 6.42 2.30
N THR A 32 3.31 7.51 1.60
CA THR A 32 4.00 8.81 1.77
C THR A 32 3.07 9.89 2.33
N ASP A 33 3.60 10.67 3.29
CA ASP A 33 2.93 11.82 3.90
C ASP A 33 3.24 13.13 3.16
N HIS A 34 2.24 13.72 2.50
CA HIS A 34 2.27 15.08 1.96
C HIS A 34 1.24 15.98 2.67
N THR A 35 1.11 15.82 3.98
CA THR A 35 0.31 16.68 4.85
C THR A 35 1.18 17.75 5.52
N VAL A 36 0.58 18.90 5.84
CA VAL A 36 1.28 20.08 6.39
C VAL A 36 0.60 20.64 7.64
N SER A 37 -0.68 20.37 7.86
CA SER A 37 -1.39 20.82 9.05
C SER A 37 -1.34 19.75 10.16
N SER A 38 -1.61 20.17 11.41
CA SER A 38 -1.71 19.24 12.53
C SER A 38 -2.80 18.17 12.29
N VAL A 39 -3.98 18.59 11.83
CA VAL A 39 -5.09 17.67 11.57
C VAL A 39 -4.79 16.73 10.39
N GLY A 40 -4.08 17.22 9.37
CA GLY A 40 -3.61 16.39 8.26
C GLY A 40 -2.62 15.34 8.72
N HIS A 41 -1.63 15.73 9.53
CA HIS A 41 -0.64 14.79 10.06
C HIS A 41 -1.27 13.77 11.02
N ASP A 42 -2.24 14.20 11.83
CA ASP A 42 -3.02 13.29 12.66
C ASP A 42 -3.82 12.30 11.81
N PHE A 43 -4.39 12.75 10.68
CA PHE A 43 -5.09 11.87 9.74
C PHE A 43 -4.13 10.85 9.12
N TYR A 44 -2.96 11.30 8.67
CA TYR A 44 -1.93 10.41 8.14
C TYR A 44 -1.57 9.31 9.13
N ARG A 45 -1.28 9.68 10.40
CA ARG A 45 -0.96 8.72 11.46
C ARG A 45 -2.09 7.74 11.73
N ALA A 46 -3.31 8.25 11.93
CA ALA A 46 -4.47 7.42 12.23
C ALA A 46 -4.83 6.47 11.06
N PHE A 47 -4.56 6.89 9.83
CA PHE A 47 -4.70 6.06 8.64
C PHE A 47 -3.58 5.01 8.59
N SER A 48 -2.31 5.41 8.68
CA SER A 48 -1.15 4.51 8.59
C SER A 48 -1.15 3.43 9.67
N ASP A 49 -1.60 3.77 10.89
CA ASP A 49 -1.64 2.84 12.02
C ASP A 49 -2.61 1.67 11.78
N LYS A 50 -3.64 1.87 10.94
CA LYS A 50 -4.69 0.88 10.64
C LYS A 50 -4.59 0.33 9.22
N TRP A 51 -3.68 0.88 8.41
CA TRP A 51 -3.54 0.52 7.00
C TRP A 51 -2.63 -0.69 6.87
N GLU A 52 -3.22 -1.81 6.46
CA GLU A 52 -2.51 -3.01 6.05
C GLU A 52 -3.04 -3.41 4.68
N SER A 53 -2.16 -3.48 3.68
CA SER A 53 -2.52 -3.96 2.36
C SER A 53 -1.40 -4.81 1.75
N GLU A 54 -1.80 -5.81 0.97
CA GLU A 54 -0.90 -6.61 0.13
C GLU A 54 -0.56 -5.87 -1.19
N TYR A 55 -1.13 -4.68 -1.40
CA TYR A 55 -0.94 -3.93 -2.63
C TYR A 55 0.47 -3.31 -2.71
N THR A 56 1.19 -3.63 -3.78
CA THR A 56 2.58 -3.21 -4.00
C THR A 56 2.73 -1.78 -4.53
N GLY A 57 1.65 -1.09 -4.92
CA GLY A 57 1.76 0.27 -5.46
C GLY A 57 1.81 1.37 -4.39
N ASN A 58 2.18 2.58 -4.82
CA ASN A 58 2.43 3.68 -3.91
C ASN A 58 1.14 4.41 -3.56
N LEU A 59 0.95 4.68 -2.27
CA LEU A 59 -0.16 5.48 -1.76
C LEU A 59 0.36 6.78 -1.18
N THR A 60 -0.18 7.90 -1.64
CA THR A 60 0.21 9.23 -1.14
C THR A 60 -1.00 9.93 -0.56
N ILE A 61 -0.87 10.40 0.68
CA ILE A 61 -1.87 11.23 1.33
C ILE A 61 -1.45 12.68 1.15
N ASN A 62 -2.20 13.42 0.33
CA ASN A 62 -1.98 14.82 0.03
C ASN A 62 -2.96 15.69 0.80
N GLU A 63 -2.49 16.82 1.30
CA GLU A 63 -3.33 17.83 1.93
C GLU A 63 -3.34 19.14 1.14
N ARG A 64 -4.52 19.75 1.04
CA ARG A 64 -4.68 21.16 0.69
C ARG A 64 -5.28 21.91 1.89
N PRO A 65 -4.47 22.64 2.67
CA PRO A 65 -4.95 23.36 3.84
C PRO A 65 -5.80 24.58 3.43
N SER A 66 -6.88 24.85 4.17
CA SER A 66 -7.70 26.05 4.01
C SER A 66 -8.05 26.64 5.38
N ALA A 67 -7.50 27.83 5.66
CA ALA A 67 -7.67 28.50 6.95
C ALA A 67 -9.14 28.81 7.31
N ARG A 68 -10.02 28.95 6.30
CA ARG A 68 -11.42 29.34 6.52
C ARG A 68 -12.34 28.18 6.86
N TRP A 69 -12.06 27.00 6.32
CA TRP A 69 -13.03 25.89 6.35
C TRP A 69 -12.43 24.64 7.01
N GLY A 70 -11.13 24.38 6.85
CA GLY A 70 -10.51 23.09 7.17
C GLY A 70 -9.58 22.59 6.06
N ASN A 71 -9.32 21.29 6.05
CA ASN A 71 -8.30 20.69 5.21
C ASN A 71 -8.92 19.71 4.22
N TRP A 72 -8.61 19.87 2.94
CA TRP A 72 -8.93 18.85 1.94
C TRP A 72 -7.85 17.78 1.97
N ILE A 73 -8.24 16.55 2.25
CA ILE A 73 -7.36 15.39 2.19
C ILE A 73 -7.70 14.59 0.94
N THR A 74 -6.66 14.22 0.20
CA THR A 74 -6.76 13.45 -1.03
C THR A 74 -5.81 12.28 -0.96
N ILE A 75 -6.32 11.08 -1.17
CA ILE A 75 -5.52 9.86 -1.25
C ILE A 75 -5.33 9.54 -2.72
N THR A 76 -4.09 9.45 -3.15
CA THR A 76 -3.72 9.09 -4.52
C THR A 76 -3.01 7.76 -4.55
N LEU A 77 -3.38 6.93 -5.51
CA LEU A 77 -2.69 5.70 -5.85
C LEU A 77 -1.79 5.98 -7.05
N ASN A 78 -0.48 6.01 -6.82
CA ASN A 78 0.52 6.52 -7.76
C ASN A 78 0.21 7.98 -8.18
N GLN A 79 -0.60 8.17 -9.22
CA GLN A 79 -0.99 9.49 -9.75
C GLN A 79 -2.51 9.70 -9.78
N ASP A 80 -3.30 8.65 -9.51
CA ASP A 80 -4.75 8.69 -9.63
C ASP A 80 -5.41 8.97 -8.28
N VAL A 81 -6.36 9.90 -8.26
CA VAL A 81 -7.14 10.22 -7.05
C VAL A 81 -8.21 9.16 -6.84
N ILE A 82 -8.06 8.37 -5.78
CA ILE A 82 -9.02 7.30 -5.43
C ILE A 82 -10.01 7.75 -4.36
N PHE A 83 -9.61 8.66 -3.49
CA PHE A 83 -10.46 9.16 -2.41
C PHE A 83 -10.16 10.61 -2.09
N GLN A 84 -11.20 11.38 -1.75
CA GLN A 84 -11.07 12.74 -1.26
C GLN A 84 -12.10 13.00 -0.17
N THR A 85 -11.70 13.75 0.85
CA THR A 85 -12.59 14.15 1.93
C THR A 85 -12.18 15.49 2.52
N PHE A 86 -13.10 16.08 3.26
CA PHE A 86 -12.90 17.32 3.96
C PHE A 86 -12.80 17.09 5.46
N LEU A 87 -11.72 17.57 6.08
CA LEU A 87 -11.50 17.50 7.51
C LEU A 87 -11.69 18.87 8.16
N PHE A 88 -12.54 18.92 9.19
CA PHE A 88 -12.71 20.13 9.98
C PHE A 88 -11.58 20.28 11.02
N PRO A 89 -11.12 21.51 11.32
CA PRO A 89 -10.08 21.74 12.33
C PRO A 89 -10.44 21.21 13.72
N MET A 90 -11.73 21.22 14.07
CA MET A 90 -12.25 20.68 15.34
C MET A 90 -12.27 19.13 15.39
N LYS A 91 -11.74 18.43 14.37
CA LYS A 91 -11.74 16.96 14.28
C LYS A 91 -13.12 16.32 14.47
N ARG A 92 -14.18 17.03 14.05
CA ARG A 92 -15.53 16.49 14.10
C ARG A 92 -15.63 15.29 13.17
N ASP A 93 -16.14 14.17 13.70
CA ASP A 93 -16.27 12.89 12.99
C ASP A 93 -14.94 12.31 12.44
N PHE A 94 -13.79 12.77 12.95
CA PHE A 94 -12.46 12.41 12.45
C PHE A 94 -12.24 10.89 12.37
N GLU A 95 -12.47 10.16 13.46
CA GLU A 95 -12.28 8.69 13.48
C GLU A 95 -13.18 7.98 12.45
N LYS A 96 -14.42 8.45 12.28
CA LYS A 96 -15.33 7.88 11.29
C LYS A 96 -14.81 8.16 9.88
N THR A 97 -14.29 9.35 9.62
CA THR A 97 -13.70 9.70 8.33
C THR A 97 -12.46 8.85 8.04
N VAL A 98 -11.61 8.57 9.03
CA VAL A 98 -10.46 7.68 8.87
C VAL A 98 -10.91 6.26 8.50
N VAL A 99 -11.84 5.69 9.26
CA VAL A 99 -12.38 4.34 8.99
C VAL A 99 -13.04 4.28 7.61
N PHE A 100 -13.79 5.32 7.24
CA PHE A 100 -14.40 5.41 5.92
C PHE A 100 -13.36 5.51 4.79
N ALA A 101 -12.29 6.28 5.00
CA ALA A 101 -11.20 6.40 4.05
C ALA A 101 -10.48 5.06 3.82
N LEU A 102 -10.22 4.30 4.89
CA LEU A 102 -9.62 2.96 4.80
C LEU A 102 -10.47 2.03 3.93
N ALA A 103 -11.77 1.91 4.27
CA ALA A 103 -12.69 1.06 3.53
C ALA A 103 -12.82 1.47 2.05
N LYS A 104 -12.85 2.78 1.76
CA LYS A 104 -12.91 3.28 0.38
C LYS A 104 -11.63 3.09 -0.40
N THR A 105 -10.48 3.18 0.27
CA THR A 105 -9.18 2.92 -0.36
C THR A 105 -9.06 1.45 -0.73
N GLU A 106 -9.44 0.54 0.17
CA GLU A 106 -9.46 -0.91 -0.09
C GLU A 106 -10.45 -1.29 -1.21
N GLU A 107 -11.66 -0.72 -1.19
CA GLU A 107 -12.65 -0.91 -2.27
C GLU A 107 -12.10 -0.44 -3.63
N ALA A 108 -11.34 0.66 -3.66
CA ALA A 108 -10.73 1.17 -4.89
C ALA A 108 -9.57 0.29 -5.39
N LEU A 109 -8.85 -0.38 -4.51
CA LEU A 109 -7.78 -1.32 -4.88
C LEU A 109 -8.31 -2.63 -5.45
N ASN A 110 -9.47 -3.08 -4.97
CA ASN A 110 -10.11 -4.33 -5.38
C ASN A 110 -10.95 -4.21 -6.66
N ARG A 111 -10.95 -3.05 -7.30
CA ARG A 111 -11.72 -2.76 -8.53
C ARG A 111 -10.89 -2.98 -9.79
#